data_AF-A0A359LDV8-F1
#
_entry.id   AF-A0A359LDV8-F1
#
_cell.length_a   1.000
_cell.length_b   1.000
_cell.length_c   1.000
_cell.angle_alpha   90.00
_cell.angle_beta   90.00
_cell.angle_gamma   90.00
#
_symmetry.space_group_name_H-M   'P 1'
#
loop_
_entity.id
_entity.type
_entity.pdbx_description
1 polymer ?
#
loop_
_entity_poly.entity_id
_entity_poly.type
_entity_poly.pdbx_seq_one_letter_code
_entity_poly.pdbx_strand_id
1 'polypeptide(L)'
;LNNHWEVLAEAIQTVMRRYNIDAPYEKMKALTRGQKIDQKMLQKFINKLNIPKPVKQKLLKLTPETYLGDAGKLAKDIVRQL
;
A
#
# COMPACT_ATOMS: atom_id res chain seq x y z
N LEU A 1 -2.32 -10.81 10.39
CA LEU A 1 -2.14 -9.83 9.29
C LEU A 1 -0.68 -9.70 8.83
N ASN A 2 0.32 -9.92 9.69
CA ASN A 2 1.75 -9.72 9.38
C ASN A 2 2.35 -10.53 8.22
N ASN A 3 1.61 -11.50 7.66
CA ASN A 3 2.04 -12.31 6.52
C ASN A 3 1.32 -11.97 5.20
N HIS A 4 0.41 -10.99 5.20
CA HIS A 4 -0.40 -10.63 4.03
C HIS A 4 -0.01 -9.25 3.49
N TRP A 5 1.23 -9.12 3.02
CA TRP A 5 1.74 -7.86 2.49
C TRP A 5 1.14 -7.49 1.12
N GLU A 6 0.57 -8.46 0.42
CA GLU A 6 -0.17 -8.30 -0.83
C GLU A 6 -1.34 -7.32 -0.71
N VAL A 7 -1.93 -7.14 0.47
CA VAL A 7 -3.05 -6.20 0.68
C VAL A 7 -2.65 -4.74 0.47
N LEU A 8 -1.35 -4.41 0.59
CA LEU A 8 -0.83 -3.06 0.36
C LEU A 8 -0.65 -2.74 -1.13
N ALA A 9 -0.82 -3.72 -2.03
CA ALA A 9 -0.59 -3.53 -3.45
C ALA A 9 -1.47 -2.42 -4.04
N GLU A 10 -2.74 -2.37 -3.68
CA GLU A 10 -3.68 -1.37 -4.18
C GLU A 10 -3.29 0.06 -3.74
N ALA A 11 -2.89 0.23 -2.48
CA ALA A 11 -2.42 1.52 -1.96
C ALA A 11 -1.22 2.04 -2.75
N ILE A 12 -0.26 1.15 -3.04
CA ILE A 12 0.93 1.46 -3.81
C ILE A 12 0.56 1.82 -5.26
N GLN A 13 -0.31 1.02 -5.91
CA GLN A 13 -0.79 1.32 -7.28
C GLN A 13 -1.51 2.66 -7.36
N THR A 14 -2.33 2.99 -6.36
CA THR A 14 -3.06 4.27 -6.29
C THR A 14 -2.09 5.44 -6.20
N VAL A 15 -1.05 5.34 -5.37
CA VAL A 15 0.00 6.37 -5.31
C VAL A 15 0.77 6.46 -6.63
N MET A 16 1.09 5.33 -7.26
CA MET A 16 1.74 5.33 -8.57
C MET A 16 0.90 6.07 -9.62
N ARG A 17 -0.42 5.82 -9.67
CA ARG A 17 -1.35 6.56 -10.56
C ARG A 17 -1.35 8.05 -10.26
N ARG A 18 -1.41 8.44 -8.99
CA ARG A 18 -1.38 9.85 -8.56
C ARG A 18 -0.15 10.61 -9.05
N TYR A 19 0.99 9.93 -9.17
CA TYR A 19 2.26 10.52 -9.62
C TYR A 19 2.58 10.17 -11.09
N ASN A 20 1.58 9.77 -11.88
CA ASN A 20 1.73 9.45 -13.31
C ASN A 20 2.83 8.42 -13.60
N ILE A 21 3.00 7.42 -12.72
CA ILE A 21 3.87 6.28 -13.02
C ILE A 21 3.13 5.33 -13.95
N ASP A 22 3.75 5.04 -15.09
CA ASP A 22 3.20 4.15 -16.11
C ASP A 22 2.97 2.72 -15.61
N ALA A 23 1.94 2.09 -16.16
CA ALA A 23 1.61 0.67 -15.96
C ALA A 23 1.70 0.19 -14.50
N PRO A 24 1.00 0.85 -13.54
CA PRO A 24 1.15 0.56 -12.11
C PRO A 24 0.70 -0.85 -11.74
N TYR A 25 -0.37 -1.35 -12.38
CA TYR A 25 -0.84 -2.72 -12.21
C TYR A 25 0.21 -3.74 -12.68
N GLU A 26 0.76 -3.57 -13.90
CA GLU A 26 1.74 -4.51 -14.44
C GLU A 26 3.05 -4.50 -13.65
N LYS A 27 3.51 -3.34 -13.18
CA LYS A 27 4.69 -3.25 -12.30
C LYS A 27 4.49 -4.01 -10.99
N MET A 28 3.30 -3.94 -10.39
CA MET A 28 2.97 -4.75 -9.21
C MET A 28 2.85 -6.23 -9.56
N LYS A 29 2.15 -6.59 -10.64
CA LYS A 29 2.02 -7.99 -11.09
C LYS A 29 3.38 -8.64 -11.34
N ALA A 30 4.33 -7.90 -11.91
CA ALA A 30 5.70 -8.35 -12.09
C ALA A 30 6.43 -8.60 -10.76
N LEU A 31 6.18 -7.77 -9.74
CA LEU A 31 6.73 -7.97 -8.39
C LEU A 31 6.17 -9.23 -7.71
N THR A 32 4.91 -9.57 -7.96
CA THR A 32 4.21 -10.68 -7.29
C THR A 32 4.25 -12.00 -8.06
N ARG A 33 4.82 -12.02 -9.27
CA ARG A 33 4.72 -13.20 -10.15
C ARG A 33 5.50 -14.38 -9.56
N GLY A 34 4.78 -15.44 -9.21
CA GLY A 34 5.36 -16.70 -8.73
C GLY A 34 5.95 -16.67 -7.33
N GLN A 35 5.72 -15.59 -6.55
CA GLN A 35 6.28 -15.44 -5.20
C GLN A 35 5.28 -14.75 -4.26
N LYS A 36 5.28 -15.12 -2.98
CA LYS A 36 4.53 -14.37 -1.95
C LYS A 36 5.24 -13.05 -1.68
N ILE A 37 4.49 -11.96 -1.54
CA ILE A 37 5.08 -10.68 -1.16
C ILE A 37 5.45 -10.70 0.32
N ASP A 38 6.62 -10.14 0.65
CA ASP A 38 7.01 -9.78 2.00
C ASP A 38 7.31 -8.28 2.11
N GLN A 39 7.53 -7.83 3.34
CA GLN A 39 7.87 -6.45 3.64
C GLN A 39 9.10 -5.96 2.87
N LYS A 40 10.16 -6.78 2.80
CA LYS A 40 11.45 -6.38 2.23
C LYS A 40 11.33 -6.17 0.72
N MET A 41 10.56 -7.01 0.04
CA MET A 41 10.26 -6.88 -1.38
C MET A 41 9.50 -5.59 -1.69
N LEU A 42 8.45 -5.27 -0.92
CA LEU A 42 7.72 -4.01 -1.10
C LEU A 42 8.59 -2.79 -0.82
N GLN A 43 9.38 -2.80 0.25
CA GLN A 43 10.26 -1.68 0.59
C GLN A 43 11.30 -1.44 -0.51
N LYS A 44 11.91 -2.52 -1.04
CA LYS A 44 12.82 -2.43 -2.19
C LYS A 44 12.13 -1.86 -3.43
N PHE A 45 10.89 -2.27 -3.70
CA PHE A 45 10.10 -1.75 -4.81
C PHE A 45 9.79 -0.26 -4.65
N ILE A 46 9.24 0.15 -3.49
CA ILE A 46 8.89 1.53 -3.16
C ILE A 46 10.13 2.44 -3.27
N ASN A 47 11.30 1.97 -2.85
CA ASN A 47 12.55 2.74 -2.93
C ASN A 47 12.96 3.06 -4.38
N LYS A 48 12.62 2.20 -5.34
CA LYS A 48 12.91 2.39 -6.77
C LYS A 48 11.91 3.31 -7.49
N LEU A 49 10.77 3.64 -6.88
CA LEU A 49 9.77 4.52 -7.49
C LEU A 49 10.30 5.96 -7.59
N ASN A 50 10.08 6.58 -8.75
CA ASN A 50 10.36 7.99 -8.98
C ASN A 50 9.19 8.86 -8.48
N ILE A 51 9.07 8.95 -7.15
CA ILE A 51 8.05 9.75 -6.45
C ILE A 51 8.71 10.61 -5.36
N PRO A 52 8.07 11.71 -4.93
CA PRO A 52 8.62 12.58 -3.89
C PRO A 52 8.97 11.82 -2.60
N LYS A 53 10.11 12.15 -2.00
CA LYS A 53 10.60 11.56 -0.75
C LYS A 53 9.56 11.48 0.38
N PRO A 54 8.77 12.54 0.70
CA PRO A 54 7.77 12.45 1.77
C PRO A 54 6.68 11.42 1.47
N VAL A 55 6.33 11.22 0.19
CA VAL A 55 5.33 10.22 -0.25
C VAL A 55 5.91 8.83 -0.11
N LYS A 56 7.15 8.64 -0.57
CA LYS A 56 7.89 7.38 -0.42
C LYS A 56 7.98 6.96 1.05
N GLN A 57 8.30 7.90 1.95
CA GLN A 57 8.34 7.65 3.40
C GLN A 57 6.97 7.26 3.97
N LYS A 58 5.87 7.87 3.49
CA LYS A 58 4.51 7.45 3.88
C LYS A 58 4.23 6.02 3.47
N LEU A 59 4.53 5.65 2.22
CA LEU A 59 4.37 4.27 1.74
C LEU A 59 5.22 3.27 2.53
N LEU A 60 6.47 3.61 2.86
CA LEU A 60 7.37 2.73 3.63
C LEU A 60 6.92 2.48 5.07
N LYS A 61 6.06 3.36 5.63
CA LYS A 61 5.48 3.22 6.96
C LYS A 61 4.19 2.41 6.97
N LEU A 62 3.58 2.14 5.81
CA LEU A 62 2.37 1.33 5.75
C LEU A 62 2.66 -0.12 6.15
N THR A 63 1.75 -0.68 6.93
CA THR A 63 1.71 -2.09 7.29
C THR A 63 0.29 -2.62 7.05
N PRO A 64 0.11 -3.94 6.86
CA PRO A 64 -1.24 -4.52 6.78
C PRO A 64 -2.14 -4.16 7.97
N GLU A 65 -1.56 -3.98 9.16
CA GLU A 65 -2.28 -3.64 10.39
C GLU A 65 -2.68 -2.16 10.47
N THR A 66 -1.94 -1.26 9.81
CA THR A 66 -2.22 0.18 9.81
C THR A 66 -3.01 0.63 8.58
N TYR A 67 -3.13 -0.22 7.57
CA TYR A 67 -3.90 0.04 6.36
C TYR A 67 -5.39 -0.30 6.55
N LEU A 68 -6.05 0.44 7.46
CA LEU A 68 -7.45 0.22 7.84
C LEU A 68 -8.43 1.24 7.24
N GLY A 69 -7.94 2.25 6.50
CA GLY A 69 -8.77 3.35 6.02
C GLY A 69 -9.56 4.02 7.14
N ASP A 70 -10.84 4.32 6.88
CA ASP A 70 -11.75 4.94 7.85
C ASP A 70 -12.48 3.93 8.76
N ALA A 71 -12.10 2.65 8.76
CA ALA A 71 -12.83 1.60 9.47
C ALA A 71 -13.08 1.93 10.96
N GLY A 72 -12.06 2.40 11.67
CA GLY A 72 -12.19 2.77 13.08
C GLY A 72 -13.03 4.02 13.33
N LYS A 73 -13.10 4.93 12.36
CA LYS A 73 -13.97 6.11 12.42
C LYS A 73 -15.42 5.70 12.21
N LEU A 74 -15.70 4.97 11.14
CA LEU A 74 -17.04 4.50 10.79
C LEU A 74 -17.65 3.63 11.90
N ALA A 75 -16.86 2.75 12.52
CA ALA A 75 -17.31 1.93 13.64
C ALA A 75 -17.77 2.78 14.85
N LYS A 76 -17.07 3.87 15.16
CA LYS A 76 -17.44 4.78 16.25
C LYS A 76 -18.66 5.63 15.92
N ASP A 77 -18.76 6.05 14.65
CA ASP A 77 -19.87 6.90 14.19
C ASP A 77 -21.21 6.16 14.27
N ILE A 78 -21.25 4.85 13.99
CA ILE A 78 -22.47 4.03 14.15
C ILE A 78 -22.94 3.98 15.62
N VAL A 79 -22.02 3.79 16.57
CA VAL A 79 -22.36 3.72 18.01
C VAL A 79 -22.88 5.07 18.53
N ARG A 80 -22.41 6.19 17.96
CA ARG A 80 -22.88 7.54 18.32
C ARG A 80 -24.25 7.91 17.74
N GLN A 81 -24.74 7.15 16.76
CA GLN A 81 -26.04 7.35 16.13
C GLN A 81 -27.17 6.52 16.80
N LEU A 82 -26.82 5.72 17.81
CA LEU A 82 -27.74 4.95 18.66
C LEU A 82 -27.91 5.66 20.01
#